data_AF-A0A5C5V778-F1
#
_entry.id   AF-A0A5C5V778-F1
#
_cell.length_a   1.000
_cell.length_b   1.000
_cell.length_c   1.000
_cell.angle_alpha   90.00
_cell.angle_beta   90.00
_cell.angle_gamma   90.00
#
_symmetry.space_group_name_H-M   'P 1'
#
loop_
_entity.id
_entity.type
_entity.pdbx_description
1 polymer ?
#
loop_
_entity_poly.entity_id
_entity_poly.type
_entity_poly.pdbx_seq_one_letter_code
_entity_poly.pdbx_strand_id
1 'polypeptide(L)'
;MTTHSLATRAALLVALVMPVSVFAAEDDVKEKQEVHSDQSESLTAIRDQSQAFVTAFNQGDAAAVAALWTPHGQFVDDSGRKFTGQKEIEAAYAELFKKNPETKIEVVVDSIQLLSDEAALEEGRTLVSEVADGEPVYGAYAAIQVKLDGKWRMASVRDRRVGLPSVHQKIADLQWLIGKWSAEEYGMRIESECRWVANKSFVERTYTTTGPKGAKVSGVQLIGWNPIKGQVQSWNFSADGGHATGLWTPIENGFTATMRGVTGGGLPTESVNTLTKLDENAYVWQSTSRSIGGQPLPDTDEVVIKRQASQP
;
A
#
# COMPACT_ATOMS: atom_id res chain seq x y z
N MET A 1 31.94 -51.52 -13.48
CA MET A 1 32.72 -50.72 -14.45
C MET A 1 32.03 -49.37 -14.60
N THR A 2 32.69 -48.36 -14.04
CA THR A 2 32.77 -46.92 -14.40
C THR A 2 32.22 -46.51 -15.77
N THR A 3 31.70 -45.32 -16.09
CA THR A 3 31.24 -44.07 -15.41
C THR A 3 30.61 -43.19 -16.51
N HIS A 4 29.68 -42.30 -16.11
CA HIS A 4 29.10 -41.09 -16.72
C HIS A 4 29.47 -40.58 -18.13
N SER A 5 28.48 -39.98 -18.81
CA SER A 5 28.65 -38.99 -19.89
C SER A 5 27.63 -37.83 -19.75
N LEU A 6 28.14 -36.61 -19.87
CA LEU A 6 27.48 -35.30 -19.99
C LEU A 6 27.93 -34.68 -21.33
N ALA A 7 27.01 -34.08 -22.06
CA ALA A 7 27.18 -33.39 -23.35
C ALA A 7 26.71 -31.93 -23.19
N THR A 8 27.11 -30.89 -23.93
CA THR A 8 28.22 -30.56 -24.84
C THR A 8 28.15 -29.02 -24.98
N ARG A 9 29.30 -28.34 -25.11
CA ARG A 9 29.42 -26.88 -25.30
C ARG A 9 29.86 -26.53 -26.73
N ALA A 10 29.42 -25.34 -27.16
CA ALA A 10 30.15 -24.30 -27.92
C ALA A 10 30.08 -24.22 -29.47
N ALA A 11 29.84 -22.95 -29.87
CA ALA A 11 29.72 -22.31 -31.17
C ALA A 11 31.00 -22.26 -32.04
N LEU A 12 30.85 -21.97 -33.35
CA LEU A 12 31.72 -21.02 -34.08
C LEU A 12 31.08 -20.45 -35.36
N LEU A 13 31.32 -19.15 -35.57
CA LEU A 13 30.90 -18.25 -36.66
C LEU A 13 31.72 -18.46 -37.96
N VAL A 14 31.11 -18.22 -39.13
CA VAL A 14 31.82 -17.72 -40.34
C VAL A 14 30.91 -16.71 -41.06
N ALA A 15 31.42 -15.48 -41.23
CA ALA A 15 30.82 -14.41 -42.02
C ALA A 15 31.41 -14.40 -43.45
N LEU A 16 30.57 -14.08 -44.45
CA LEU A 16 30.97 -13.83 -45.83
C LEU A 16 30.56 -12.39 -46.21
N VAL A 17 31.52 -11.63 -46.72
CA VAL A 17 31.43 -10.21 -47.12
C VAL A 17 30.90 -10.09 -48.55
N MET A 18 29.96 -9.16 -48.81
CA MET A 18 29.68 -8.61 -50.14
C MET A 18 29.75 -7.07 -50.09
N PRO A 19 30.16 -6.40 -51.18
CA PRO A 19 30.31 -4.94 -51.20
C PRO A 19 28.95 -4.28 -51.45
N VAL A 20 28.55 -3.37 -50.58
CA VAL A 20 27.45 -2.42 -50.87
C VAL A 20 28.03 -1.01 -50.80
N SER A 21 27.75 -0.28 -51.87
CA SER A 21 28.12 1.11 -52.12
C SER A 21 27.91 2.00 -50.89
N VAL A 22 28.97 2.68 -50.49
CA VAL A 22 28.92 3.89 -49.67
C VAL A 22 28.18 4.94 -50.48
N PHE A 23 26.94 5.27 -50.09
CA PHE A 23 26.34 6.61 -50.11
C PHE A 23 25.01 6.50 -49.34
N ALA A 24 24.84 7.33 -48.29
CA ALA A 24 23.66 7.51 -47.43
C ALA A 24 23.52 6.72 -46.10
N ALA A 25 24.55 6.03 -45.59
CA ALA A 25 24.47 5.34 -44.27
C ALA A 25 25.22 6.02 -43.11
N GLU A 26 26.11 6.99 -43.37
CA GLU A 26 26.84 7.70 -42.30
C GLU A 26 26.00 8.79 -41.64
N ASP A 27 25.14 9.49 -42.39
CA ASP A 27 24.30 10.55 -41.84
C ASP A 27 23.14 9.97 -41.00
N ASP A 28 22.47 8.91 -41.47
CA ASP A 28 21.37 8.23 -40.73
C ASP A 28 21.85 7.56 -39.43
N VAL A 29 23.08 7.05 -39.39
CA VAL A 29 23.67 6.43 -38.19
C VAL A 29 24.19 7.49 -37.22
N LYS A 30 24.79 8.58 -37.72
CA LYS A 30 25.17 9.72 -36.87
C LYS A 30 23.96 10.42 -36.28
N GLU A 31 22.93 10.68 -37.08
CA GLU A 31 21.70 11.34 -36.63
C GLU A 31 20.96 10.48 -35.59
N LYS A 32 20.84 9.16 -35.81
CA LYS A 32 20.29 8.27 -34.77
C LYS A 32 21.16 8.17 -33.52
N GLN A 33 22.49 8.16 -33.65
CA GLN A 33 23.38 8.13 -32.49
C GLN A 33 23.36 9.44 -31.70
N GLU A 34 23.37 10.60 -32.37
CA GLU A 34 23.30 11.92 -31.75
C GLU A 34 21.95 12.16 -31.07
N VAL A 35 20.84 11.78 -31.71
CA VAL A 35 19.50 11.88 -31.11
C VAL A 35 19.38 10.96 -29.89
N HIS A 36 19.86 9.72 -29.96
CA HIS A 36 19.83 8.82 -28.80
C HIS A 36 20.76 9.29 -27.66
N SER A 37 21.91 9.88 -27.97
CA SER A 37 22.80 10.44 -26.93
C SER A 37 22.21 11.68 -26.29
N ASP A 38 21.64 12.61 -27.05
CA ASP A 38 21.05 13.84 -26.52
C ASP A 38 19.80 13.56 -25.66
N GLN A 39 19.00 12.56 -26.05
CA GLN A 39 17.92 12.07 -25.20
C GLN A 39 18.43 11.48 -23.88
N SER A 40 19.49 10.67 -23.93
CA SER A 40 20.10 10.10 -22.72
C SER A 40 20.69 11.18 -21.80
N GLU A 41 21.34 12.18 -22.37
CA GLU A 41 21.88 13.33 -21.63
C GLU A 41 20.77 14.16 -21.00
N SER A 42 19.70 14.45 -21.73
CA SER A 42 18.53 15.17 -21.23
C SER A 42 17.84 14.41 -20.09
N LEU A 43 17.63 13.10 -20.23
CA LEU A 43 17.07 12.27 -19.16
C LEU A 43 17.96 12.24 -17.91
N THR A 44 19.28 12.29 -18.07
CA THR A 44 20.22 12.35 -16.94
C THR A 44 20.15 13.71 -16.26
N ALA A 45 20.18 14.79 -17.04
CA ALA A 45 20.11 16.15 -16.52
C ALA A 45 18.79 16.45 -15.77
N ILE A 46 17.67 15.86 -16.20
CA ILE A 46 16.39 15.94 -15.47
C ILE A 46 16.50 15.25 -14.11
N ARG A 47 17.04 14.01 -14.06
CA ARG A 47 17.24 13.30 -12.79
C ARG A 47 18.17 14.06 -11.84
N ASP A 48 19.24 14.64 -12.38
CA ASP A 48 20.17 15.46 -11.60
C ASP A 48 19.47 16.71 -11.02
N GLN A 49 18.55 17.32 -11.77
CA GLN A 49 17.73 18.41 -11.26
C GLN A 49 16.80 17.95 -10.13
N SER A 50 16.13 16.80 -10.27
CA SER A 50 15.31 16.22 -9.18
C SER A 50 16.16 15.95 -7.93
N GLN A 51 17.40 15.49 -8.10
CA GLN A 51 18.33 15.30 -6.99
C GLN A 51 18.81 16.64 -6.38
N ALA A 52 18.98 17.67 -7.19
CA ALA A 52 19.27 19.03 -6.71
C ALA A 52 18.11 19.58 -5.88
N PHE A 53 16.86 19.31 -6.27
CA PHE A 53 15.68 19.66 -5.48
C PHE A 53 15.68 18.98 -4.11
N VAL A 54 15.91 17.66 -4.07
CA VAL A 54 16.03 16.90 -2.81
C VAL A 54 17.11 17.48 -1.92
N THR A 55 18.26 17.83 -2.49
CA THR A 55 19.40 18.40 -1.76
C THR A 55 19.06 19.77 -1.17
N ALA A 56 18.49 20.68 -1.96
CA ALA A 56 18.09 22.01 -1.52
C ALA A 56 17.00 21.94 -0.44
N PHE A 57 15.99 21.07 -0.63
CA PHE A 57 14.94 20.85 0.36
C PHE A 57 15.51 20.35 1.69
N ASN A 58 16.36 19.31 1.65
CA ASN A 58 16.93 18.71 2.85
C ASN A 58 17.92 19.61 3.60
N GLN A 59 18.41 20.67 2.93
CA GLN A 59 19.21 21.75 3.53
C GLN A 59 18.35 22.90 4.07
N GLY A 60 17.03 22.89 3.83
CA GLY A 60 16.14 24.00 4.17
C GLY A 60 16.40 25.27 3.34
N ASP A 61 17.00 25.13 2.15
CA ASP A 61 17.38 26.26 1.30
C ASP A 61 16.25 26.58 0.30
N ALA A 62 15.33 27.44 0.75
CA ALA A 62 14.19 27.86 -0.04
C ALA A 62 14.59 28.62 -1.32
N ALA A 63 15.69 29.36 -1.29
CA ALA A 63 16.19 30.11 -2.45
C ALA A 63 16.76 29.15 -3.51
N ALA A 64 17.52 28.14 -3.09
CA ALA A 64 18.00 27.10 -3.98
C ALA A 64 16.84 26.27 -4.56
N VAL A 65 15.81 25.95 -3.77
CA VAL A 65 14.60 25.30 -4.28
C VAL A 65 13.94 26.17 -5.36
N ALA A 66 13.70 27.46 -5.09
CA ALA A 66 13.07 28.38 -6.04
C ALA A 66 13.90 28.57 -7.32
N ALA A 67 15.23 28.52 -7.23
CA ALA A 67 16.13 28.63 -8.36
C ALA A 67 16.03 27.46 -9.35
N LEU A 68 15.39 26.34 -9.00
CA LEU A 68 15.14 25.21 -9.90
C LEU A 68 13.88 25.40 -10.77
N TRP A 69 13.10 26.43 -10.49
CA TRP A 69 11.88 26.74 -11.24
C TRP A 69 12.16 27.69 -12.41
N THR A 70 11.25 27.72 -13.38
CA THR A 70 11.20 28.80 -14.36
C THR A 70 10.72 30.10 -13.71
N PRO A 71 10.97 31.28 -14.32
CA PRO A 71 10.50 32.56 -13.78
C PRO A 71 8.98 32.62 -13.51
N HIS A 72 8.20 31.86 -14.28
CA HIS A 72 6.74 31.79 -14.21
C HIS A 72 6.23 30.41 -13.75
N GLY A 73 7.08 29.62 -13.10
CA GLY A 73 6.76 28.27 -12.66
C GLY A 73 5.52 28.23 -11.75
N GLN A 74 4.76 27.15 -11.81
CA GLN A 74 3.56 26.99 -10.97
C GLN A 74 3.66 25.75 -10.10
N PHE A 75 3.55 25.94 -8.79
CA PHE A 75 3.42 24.86 -7.83
C PHE A 75 1.98 24.78 -7.35
N VAL A 76 1.37 23.59 -7.40
CA VAL A 76 0.10 23.32 -6.74
C VAL A 76 0.35 22.24 -5.68
N ASP A 77 0.12 22.58 -4.42
CA ASP A 77 0.31 21.63 -3.32
C ASP A 77 -0.85 20.63 -3.19
N ASP A 78 -0.71 19.69 -2.26
CA ASP A 78 -1.69 18.62 -2.03
C ASP A 78 -3.07 19.11 -1.53
N SER A 79 -3.15 20.35 -1.04
CA SER A 79 -4.38 21.02 -0.64
C SER A 79 -5.04 21.82 -1.78
N GLY A 80 -4.39 21.87 -2.94
CA GLY A 80 -4.82 22.64 -4.10
C GLY A 80 -4.44 24.12 -4.05
N ARG A 81 -3.61 24.56 -3.09
CA ARG A 81 -3.09 25.93 -3.08
C ARG A 81 -2.07 26.09 -4.20
N LYS A 82 -2.16 27.21 -4.90
CA LYS A 82 -1.31 27.53 -6.04
C LYS A 82 -0.33 28.64 -5.69
N PHE A 83 0.93 28.43 -6.09
CA PHE A 83 2.03 29.40 -5.97
C PHE A 83 2.61 29.63 -7.36
N THR A 84 2.83 30.89 -7.74
CA THR A 84 3.26 31.27 -9.09
C THR A 84 4.53 32.12 -9.07
N GLY A 85 5.52 31.69 -9.84
CA GLY A 85 6.82 32.32 -9.96
C GLY A 85 7.75 32.02 -8.78
N GLN A 86 9.04 32.23 -9.01
CA GLN A 86 10.10 31.87 -8.07
C GLN A 86 9.90 32.52 -6.68
N LYS A 87 9.45 33.77 -6.64
CA LYS A 87 9.27 34.51 -5.38
C LYS A 87 8.20 33.91 -4.46
N GLU A 88 7.05 33.52 -5.00
CA GLU A 88 5.98 32.91 -4.19
C GLU A 88 6.37 31.51 -3.74
N ILE A 89 7.04 30.76 -4.61
CA ILE A 89 7.53 29.41 -4.31
C ILE A 89 8.61 29.46 -3.23
N GLU A 90 9.58 30.39 -3.32
CA GLU A 90 10.59 30.62 -2.28
C GLU A 90 9.94 30.93 -0.93
N ALA A 91 8.97 31.85 -0.90
CA ALA A 91 8.27 32.21 0.32
C ALA A 91 7.53 31.01 0.95
N ALA A 92 6.89 30.18 0.13
CA ALA A 92 6.18 28.98 0.58
C ALA A 92 7.12 27.95 1.21
N TYR A 93 8.26 27.65 0.56
CA TYR A 93 9.26 26.73 1.11
C TYR A 93 9.96 27.31 2.35
N ALA A 94 10.25 28.61 2.39
CA ALA A 94 10.81 29.26 3.56
C ALA A 94 9.87 29.16 4.78
N GLU A 95 8.56 29.33 4.58
CA GLU A 95 7.56 29.13 5.62
C GLU A 95 7.49 27.67 6.07
N LEU A 96 7.53 26.71 5.13
CA LEU A 96 7.54 25.28 5.42
C LEU A 96 8.74 24.90 6.31
N PHE A 97 9.95 25.29 5.92
CA PHE A 97 11.18 24.96 6.67
C PHE A 97 11.23 25.65 8.03
N LYS A 98 10.70 26.88 8.13
CA LYS A 98 10.58 27.56 9.43
C LYS A 98 9.63 26.82 10.38
N LYS A 99 8.53 26.27 9.87
CA LYS A 99 7.55 25.50 10.65
C LYS A 99 8.02 24.09 10.98
N ASN A 100 8.82 23.47 10.12
CA ASN A 100 9.26 22.08 10.23
C ASN A 100 10.78 21.98 9.97
N PRO A 101 11.64 22.41 10.93
CA PRO A 101 13.09 22.55 10.69
C PRO A 101 13.81 21.21 10.48
N GLU A 102 13.24 20.11 10.96
CA GLU A 102 13.80 18.76 10.82
C GLU A 102 13.28 18.02 9.58
N THR A 103 12.32 18.60 8.83
CA THR A 103 11.68 17.92 7.71
C THR A 103 12.69 17.46 6.65
N LYS A 104 12.53 16.22 6.18
CA LYS A 104 13.30 15.65 5.08
C LYS A 104 12.37 15.14 4.00
N ILE A 105 12.84 15.22 2.77
CA ILE A 105 12.19 14.64 1.60
C ILE A 105 13.08 13.57 0.97
N GLU A 106 12.43 12.49 0.55
CA GLU A 106 12.94 11.54 -0.42
C GLU A 106 12.06 11.60 -1.66
N VAL A 107 12.68 11.51 -2.84
CA VAL A 107 11.99 11.51 -4.14
C VAL A 107 12.40 10.26 -4.90
N VAL A 108 11.41 9.52 -5.39
CA VAL A 108 11.59 8.42 -6.33
C VAL A 108 10.96 8.82 -7.66
N VAL A 109 11.79 8.96 -8.69
CA VAL A 109 11.31 9.20 -10.06
C VAL A 109 10.81 7.88 -10.63
N ASP A 110 9.53 7.81 -10.99
CA ASP A 110 8.89 6.61 -11.55
C ASP A 110 9.03 6.59 -13.07
N SER A 111 8.86 7.74 -13.73
CA SER A 111 8.97 7.88 -15.18
C SER A 111 9.48 9.26 -15.58
N ILE A 112 10.20 9.31 -16.71
CA ILE A 112 10.47 10.57 -17.42
C ILE A 112 10.15 10.32 -18.89
N GLN A 113 9.25 11.12 -19.44
CA GLN A 113 8.90 11.13 -20.84
C GLN A 113 9.32 12.45 -21.47
N LEU A 114 10.26 12.41 -22.41
CA LEU A 114 10.55 13.58 -23.26
C LEU A 114 9.33 13.86 -24.14
N LEU A 115 8.84 15.10 -24.11
CA LEU A 115 7.73 15.58 -24.92
C LEU A 115 8.26 16.30 -26.18
N SER A 116 9.44 16.89 -26.08
CA SER A 116 10.25 17.50 -27.15
C SER A 116 11.70 17.65 -26.65
N ASP A 117 12.59 18.21 -27.46
CA ASP A 117 13.99 18.50 -27.08
C ASP A 117 14.09 19.50 -25.91
N GLU A 118 13.04 20.28 -25.66
CA GLU A 118 12.98 21.34 -24.65
C GLU A 118 11.91 21.12 -23.56
N ALA A 119 11.16 20.01 -23.60
CA ALA A 119 10.10 19.75 -22.63
C ALA A 119 10.01 18.27 -22.25
N ALA A 120 9.75 17.98 -20.98
CA ALA A 120 9.57 16.64 -20.46
C ALA A 120 8.48 16.59 -19.38
N LEU A 121 7.83 15.43 -19.26
CA LEU A 121 6.98 15.07 -18.12
C LEU A 121 7.76 14.11 -17.22
N GLU A 122 7.89 14.46 -15.96
CA GLU A 122 8.42 13.62 -14.90
C GLU A 122 7.28 13.27 -13.94
N GLU A 123 7.13 11.99 -13.62
CA GLU A 123 6.20 11.52 -12.60
C GLU A 123 6.98 10.75 -11.54
N GLY A 124 6.56 10.91 -10.28
CA GLY A 124 7.21 10.21 -9.20
C GLY A 124 6.45 10.26 -7.89
N ARG A 125 7.12 9.77 -6.86
CA ARG A 125 6.62 9.67 -5.49
C ARG A 125 7.54 10.40 -4.54
N THR A 126 6.94 10.98 -3.50
CA THR A 126 7.67 11.64 -2.41
C THR A 126 7.37 10.95 -1.09
N LEU A 127 8.37 10.96 -0.22
CA LEU A 127 8.23 10.65 1.20
C LEU A 127 8.75 11.86 1.97
N VAL A 128 7.89 12.51 2.73
CA VAL A 128 8.28 13.61 3.62
C VAL A 128 8.23 13.08 5.06
N SER A 129 9.38 12.99 5.72
CA SER A 129 9.50 12.54 7.11
C SER A 129 9.57 13.73 8.08
N GLU A 130 9.37 13.42 9.37
CA GLU A 130 9.56 14.36 10.50
C GLU A 130 8.72 15.64 10.38
N VAL A 131 7.48 15.47 9.88
CA VAL A 131 6.43 16.50 9.97
C VAL A 131 5.95 16.55 11.42
N ALA A 132 5.58 17.73 11.93
CA ALA A 132 5.25 17.95 13.35
C ALA A 132 4.21 16.98 13.97
N ASP A 133 3.44 16.25 13.15
CA ASP A 133 2.44 15.24 13.55
C ASP A 133 2.94 13.78 13.45
N GLY A 134 4.25 13.53 13.33
CA GLY A 134 4.91 12.26 13.63
C GLY A 134 4.81 11.13 12.60
N GLU A 135 3.90 11.20 11.63
CA GLU A 135 3.76 10.21 10.56
C GLU A 135 4.35 10.72 9.24
N PRO A 136 5.18 9.92 8.54
CA PRO A 136 5.66 10.27 7.21
C PRO A 136 4.50 10.50 6.22
N VAL A 137 4.60 11.54 5.41
CA VAL A 137 3.63 11.87 4.38
C VAL A 137 4.10 11.33 3.04
N TYR A 138 3.32 10.41 2.48
CA TYR A 138 3.52 9.92 1.12
C TYR A 138 2.80 10.81 0.12
N GLY A 139 3.48 11.18 -0.96
CA GLY A 139 2.94 11.96 -2.06
C GLY A 139 3.20 11.29 -3.40
N ALA A 140 2.42 11.68 -4.39
CA ALA A 140 2.77 11.52 -5.80
C ALA A 140 2.77 12.91 -6.44
N TYR A 141 3.65 13.10 -7.42
CA TYR A 141 3.75 14.35 -8.15
C TYR A 141 3.84 14.11 -9.65
N ALA A 142 3.42 15.13 -10.39
CA ALA A 142 3.71 15.26 -11.81
C ALA A 142 4.37 16.63 -12.05
N ALA A 143 5.53 16.61 -12.69
CA ALA A 143 6.33 17.78 -13.00
C ALA A 143 6.50 17.94 -14.51
N ILE A 144 6.15 19.12 -15.02
CA ILE A 144 6.52 19.55 -16.37
C ILE A 144 7.86 20.27 -16.26
N GLN A 145 8.88 19.68 -16.87
CA GLN A 145 10.23 20.19 -16.96
C GLN A 145 10.42 20.87 -18.32
N VAL A 146 11.09 22.03 -18.34
CA VAL A 146 11.44 22.74 -19.58
C VAL A 146 12.90 23.13 -19.59
N LYS A 147 13.54 23.08 -20.75
CA LYS A 147 14.95 23.46 -20.95
C LYS A 147 15.02 24.95 -21.29
N LEU A 148 15.61 25.76 -20.41
CA LEU A 148 15.84 27.19 -20.63
C LEU A 148 17.35 27.46 -20.53
N ASP A 149 17.92 28.10 -21.54
CA ASP A 149 19.36 28.40 -21.61
C ASP A 149 20.24 27.15 -21.36
N GLY A 150 19.82 26.00 -21.91
CA GLY A 150 20.49 24.72 -21.74
C GLY A 150 20.29 24.03 -20.39
N LYS A 151 19.48 24.60 -19.48
CA LYS A 151 19.22 24.04 -18.14
C LYS A 151 17.76 23.63 -17.96
N TRP A 152 17.54 22.42 -17.48
CA TRP A 152 16.20 21.94 -17.14
C TRP A 152 15.67 22.59 -15.87
N ARG A 153 14.44 23.11 -15.95
CA ARG A 153 13.75 23.82 -14.86
C ARG A 153 12.30 23.38 -14.77
N MET A 154 11.76 23.34 -13.56
CA MET A 154 10.35 23.03 -13.34
C MET A 154 9.47 24.20 -13.80
N ALA A 155 8.59 23.94 -14.77
CA ALA A 155 7.57 24.88 -15.21
C ALA A 155 6.24 24.69 -14.47
N SER A 156 5.88 23.45 -14.13
CA SER A 156 4.71 23.16 -13.33
C SER A 156 4.95 21.91 -12.50
N VAL A 157 4.63 21.94 -11.21
CA VAL A 157 4.55 20.74 -10.37
C VAL A 157 3.19 20.71 -9.70
N ARG A 158 2.55 19.54 -9.73
CA ARG A 158 1.32 19.27 -9.01
C ARG A 158 1.57 18.14 -8.05
N ASP A 159 1.43 18.43 -6.77
CA ASP A 159 1.49 17.44 -5.71
C ASP A 159 0.10 16.92 -5.39
N ARG A 160 0.06 15.64 -5.02
CA ARG A 160 -1.13 15.02 -4.47
C ARG A 160 -0.73 14.13 -3.31
N ARG A 161 -1.41 14.31 -2.18
CA ARG A 161 -1.27 13.39 -1.06
C ARG A 161 -1.74 12.01 -1.49
N VAL A 162 -0.86 11.02 -1.33
CA VAL A 162 -1.22 9.62 -1.49
C VAL A 162 -1.22 9.06 -0.07
N GLY A 163 -2.40 8.79 0.47
CA GLY A 163 -2.45 8.00 1.71
C GLY A 163 -1.72 6.69 1.48
N LEU A 164 -1.00 6.17 2.49
CA LEU A 164 -0.58 4.77 2.50
C LEU A 164 -1.74 3.93 1.95
N PRO A 165 -1.54 3.03 0.96
CA PRO A 165 -2.62 2.21 0.43
C PRO A 165 -3.24 1.39 1.56
N SER A 166 -4.28 1.92 2.18
CA SER A 166 -5.04 1.20 3.17
C SER A 166 -5.98 0.33 2.38
N VAL A 167 -5.91 -0.98 2.61
CA VAL A 167 -6.93 -1.90 2.09
C VAL A 167 -8.27 -1.70 2.77
N HIS A 168 -8.44 -0.68 3.63
CA HIS A 168 -9.70 -0.34 4.28
C HIS A 168 -10.87 -0.30 3.29
N GLN A 169 -10.72 0.23 2.07
CA GLN A 169 -11.80 0.20 1.07
C GLN A 169 -12.25 -1.23 0.71
N LYS A 170 -11.35 -2.22 0.74
CA LYS A 170 -11.64 -3.64 0.47
C LYS A 170 -12.33 -4.34 1.64
N ILE A 171 -12.30 -3.74 2.83
CA ILE A 171 -12.86 -4.32 4.06
C ILE A 171 -13.74 -3.33 4.83
N ALA A 172 -14.19 -2.26 4.19
CA ALA A 172 -14.97 -1.19 4.82
C ALA A 172 -16.30 -1.73 5.36
N ASP A 173 -16.84 -2.78 4.74
CA ASP A 173 -18.03 -3.48 5.16
C ASP A 173 -17.88 -4.18 6.51
N LEU A 174 -16.66 -4.31 7.07
CA LEU A 174 -16.44 -4.78 8.44
C LEU A 174 -16.64 -3.68 9.50
N GLN A 175 -16.87 -2.42 9.09
CA GLN A 175 -16.99 -1.28 10.01
C GLN A 175 -18.05 -1.50 11.09
N TRP A 176 -19.15 -2.20 10.78
CA TRP A 176 -20.21 -2.45 11.75
C TRP A 176 -19.77 -3.36 12.90
N LEU A 177 -18.72 -4.18 12.72
CA LEU A 177 -18.15 -5.03 13.78
C LEU A 177 -17.35 -4.24 14.80
N ILE A 178 -16.88 -3.04 14.50
CA ILE A 178 -16.00 -2.27 15.40
C ILE A 178 -16.74 -1.86 16.67
N GLY A 179 -16.15 -2.12 17.84
CA GLY A 179 -16.73 -1.84 19.14
C GLY A 179 -16.69 -3.04 20.10
N LYS A 180 -17.32 -2.88 21.26
CA LYS A 180 -17.46 -3.92 22.27
C LYS A 180 -18.81 -4.62 22.15
N TRP A 181 -18.81 -5.92 22.33
CA TRP A 181 -19.94 -6.80 22.06
C TRP A 181 -20.07 -7.87 23.14
N SER A 182 -21.31 -8.25 23.45
CA SER A 182 -21.58 -9.37 24.34
C SER A 182 -22.87 -10.10 24.01
N ALA A 183 -22.90 -11.39 24.34
CA ALA A 183 -24.10 -12.22 24.36
C ALA A 183 -24.11 -13.09 25.63
N GLU A 184 -25.29 -13.40 26.13
CA GLU A 184 -25.49 -14.35 27.22
C GLU A 184 -26.71 -15.21 26.89
N GLU A 185 -26.48 -16.33 26.23
CA GLU A 185 -27.51 -17.22 25.71
C GLU A 185 -27.05 -18.68 25.86
N TYR A 186 -27.98 -19.61 26.05
CA TYR A 186 -27.69 -21.06 26.18
C TYR A 186 -26.68 -21.41 27.29
N GLY A 187 -26.61 -20.60 28.36
CA GLY A 187 -25.65 -20.77 29.45
C GLY A 187 -24.20 -20.44 29.07
N MET A 188 -23.98 -19.81 27.92
CA MET A 188 -22.70 -19.29 27.48
C MET A 188 -22.71 -17.77 27.52
N ARG A 189 -21.62 -17.19 28.03
CA ARG A 189 -21.36 -15.75 27.94
C ARG A 189 -20.23 -15.51 26.96
N ILE A 190 -20.48 -14.69 25.95
CA ILE A 190 -19.48 -14.27 24.96
C ILE A 190 -19.23 -12.78 25.15
N GLU A 191 -17.97 -12.38 25.18
CA GLU A 191 -17.53 -10.99 25.20
C GLU A 191 -16.47 -10.81 24.12
N SER A 192 -16.56 -9.75 23.32
CA SER A 192 -15.53 -9.44 22.33
C SER A 192 -15.37 -7.95 22.07
N GLU A 193 -14.15 -7.53 21.76
CA GLU A 193 -13.83 -6.18 21.34
C GLU A 193 -13.16 -6.21 19.98
N CYS A 194 -13.69 -5.43 19.04
CA CYS A 194 -13.19 -5.30 17.69
C CYS A 194 -12.66 -3.88 17.48
N ARG A 195 -11.44 -3.75 16.96
CA ARG A 195 -10.83 -2.46 16.61
C ARG A 195 -10.03 -2.53 15.32
N TRP A 196 -9.95 -1.40 14.63
CA TRP A 196 -9.04 -1.25 13.50
C TRP A 196 -7.59 -1.25 13.98
N VAL A 197 -6.72 -1.96 13.27
CA VAL A 197 -5.26 -1.97 13.51
C VAL A 197 -4.51 -1.87 12.17
N ALA A 198 -3.20 -1.61 12.24
CA ALA A 198 -2.30 -1.54 11.08
C ALA A 198 -2.88 -0.67 9.94
N ASN A 199 -3.08 0.63 10.23
CA ASN A 199 -3.63 1.61 9.29
C ASN A 199 -5.01 1.20 8.70
N LYS A 200 -5.90 0.68 9.56
CA LYS A 200 -7.24 0.16 9.19
C LYS A 200 -7.21 -0.94 8.11
N SER A 201 -6.08 -1.62 7.98
CA SER A 201 -5.93 -2.73 7.04
C SER A 201 -6.40 -4.07 7.61
N PHE A 202 -6.60 -4.12 8.93
CA PHE A 202 -7.12 -5.28 9.64
C PHE A 202 -8.07 -4.86 10.76
N VAL A 203 -9.07 -5.70 11.03
CA VAL A 203 -9.84 -5.69 12.27
C VAL A 203 -9.19 -6.70 13.22
N GLU A 204 -8.75 -6.25 14.38
CA GLU A 204 -8.42 -7.11 15.50
C GLU A 204 -9.65 -7.33 16.35
N ARG A 205 -10.01 -8.59 16.60
CA ARG A 205 -11.04 -9.02 17.54
C ARG A 205 -10.40 -9.81 18.68
N THR A 206 -10.50 -9.31 19.90
CA THR A 206 -10.24 -10.10 21.11
C THR A 206 -11.56 -10.66 21.60
N TYR A 207 -11.56 -11.89 22.13
CA TYR A 207 -12.78 -12.48 22.68
C TYR A 207 -12.53 -13.37 23.88
N THR A 208 -13.57 -13.52 24.70
CA THR A 208 -13.66 -14.48 25.79
C THR A 208 -15.03 -15.13 25.77
N THR A 209 -15.07 -16.46 25.80
CA THR A 209 -16.28 -17.26 25.96
C THR A 209 -16.21 -17.97 27.30
N THR A 210 -17.26 -17.82 28.12
CA THR A 210 -17.42 -18.51 29.40
C THR A 210 -18.56 -19.53 29.26
N GLY A 211 -18.27 -20.80 29.46
CA GLY A 211 -19.27 -21.87 29.40
C GLY A 211 -20.06 -22.05 30.71
N PRO A 212 -21.09 -22.93 30.72
CA PRO A 212 -22.00 -23.10 31.87
C PRO A 212 -21.32 -23.48 33.20
N LYS A 213 -20.17 -24.16 33.12
CA LYS A 213 -19.37 -24.59 34.28
C LYS A 213 -18.25 -23.61 34.65
N GLY A 214 -18.27 -22.39 34.10
CA GLY A 214 -17.29 -21.34 34.36
C GLY A 214 -15.96 -21.48 33.61
N ALA A 215 -15.80 -22.51 32.76
CA ALA A 215 -14.63 -22.66 31.91
C ALA A 215 -14.54 -21.48 30.91
N LYS A 216 -13.37 -20.84 30.85
CA LYS A 216 -13.11 -19.69 29.98
C LYS A 216 -12.19 -20.08 28.83
N VAL A 217 -12.56 -19.67 27.63
CA VAL A 217 -11.74 -19.76 26.42
C VAL A 217 -11.59 -18.36 25.86
N SER A 218 -10.36 -17.93 25.64
CA SER A 218 -10.06 -16.61 25.08
C SER A 218 -9.15 -16.74 23.85
N GLY A 219 -9.20 -15.72 23.00
CA GLY A 219 -8.38 -15.70 21.79
C GLY A 219 -8.36 -14.33 21.11
N VAL A 220 -7.54 -14.27 20.06
CA VAL A 220 -7.39 -13.11 19.18
C VAL A 220 -7.68 -13.55 17.75
N GLN A 221 -8.33 -12.69 16.99
CA GLN A 221 -8.58 -12.87 15.58
C GLN A 221 -8.17 -11.60 14.84
N LEU A 222 -7.39 -11.74 13.76
CA LEU A 222 -7.16 -10.69 12.78
C LEU A 222 -7.99 -10.97 11.54
N ILE A 223 -8.71 -9.98 11.02
CA ILE A 223 -9.53 -10.07 9.82
C ILE A 223 -9.05 -8.99 8.84
N GLY A 224 -8.70 -9.36 7.62
CA GLY A 224 -8.20 -8.40 6.64
C GLY A 224 -8.30 -8.91 5.20
N TRP A 225 -7.89 -8.08 4.25
CA TRP A 225 -7.87 -8.44 2.84
C TRP A 225 -6.67 -9.34 2.53
N ASN A 226 -6.92 -10.51 1.93
CA ASN A 226 -5.88 -11.34 1.34
C ASN A 226 -5.73 -11.01 -0.15
N PRO A 227 -4.65 -10.32 -0.58
CA PRO A 227 -4.49 -9.92 -1.98
C PRO A 227 -4.19 -11.10 -2.92
N ILE A 228 -3.63 -12.21 -2.43
CA ILE A 228 -3.37 -13.40 -3.23
C ILE A 228 -4.68 -14.11 -3.58
N LYS A 229 -5.61 -14.16 -2.62
CA LYS A 229 -6.92 -14.81 -2.82
C LYS A 229 -8.00 -13.86 -3.35
N GLY A 230 -7.76 -12.56 -3.30
CA GLY A 230 -8.75 -11.54 -3.67
C GLY A 230 -10.00 -11.59 -2.80
N GLN A 231 -9.86 -11.93 -1.52
CA GLN A 231 -10.98 -12.13 -0.58
C GLN A 231 -10.59 -11.72 0.84
N VAL A 232 -11.59 -11.49 1.69
CA VAL A 232 -11.37 -11.29 3.13
C VAL A 232 -10.97 -12.62 3.76
N GLN A 233 -9.94 -12.57 4.60
CA GLN A 233 -9.43 -13.72 5.34
C GLN A 233 -9.26 -13.35 6.82
N SER A 234 -9.50 -14.31 7.70
CA SER A 234 -9.14 -14.19 9.11
C SER A 234 -8.08 -15.20 9.54
N TRP A 235 -7.35 -14.84 10.59
CA TRP A 235 -6.42 -15.68 11.33
C TRP A 235 -6.81 -15.64 12.80
N ASN A 236 -7.00 -16.80 13.39
CA ASN A 236 -7.55 -16.97 14.72
C ASN A 236 -6.51 -17.69 15.58
N PHE A 237 -6.31 -17.23 16.81
CA PHE A 237 -5.35 -17.76 17.77
C PHE A 237 -6.04 -17.92 19.12
N SER A 238 -6.07 -19.13 19.65
CA SER A 238 -6.66 -19.47 20.94
C SER A 238 -5.58 -19.60 22.01
N ALA A 239 -5.94 -19.33 23.27
CA ALA A 239 -5.00 -19.37 24.39
C ALA A 239 -4.36 -20.76 24.64
N ASP A 240 -4.96 -21.84 24.14
CA ASP A 240 -4.42 -23.20 24.18
C ASP A 240 -3.34 -23.46 23.12
N GLY A 241 -3.01 -22.47 22.27
CA GLY A 241 -2.11 -22.62 21.13
C GLY A 241 -2.79 -23.10 19.85
N GLY A 242 -4.10 -23.35 19.88
CA GLY A 242 -4.89 -23.64 18.70
C GLY A 242 -4.96 -22.44 17.76
N HIS A 243 -5.00 -22.70 16.46
CA HIS A 243 -5.07 -21.66 15.45
C HIS A 243 -5.88 -22.09 14.23
N ALA A 244 -6.51 -21.12 13.58
CA ALA A 244 -7.33 -21.36 12.40
C ALA A 244 -7.22 -20.21 11.40
N THR A 245 -7.56 -20.49 10.15
CA THR A 245 -7.80 -19.48 9.12
C THR A 245 -9.25 -19.55 8.66
N GLY A 246 -9.83 -18.41 8.30
CA GLY A 246 -11.18 -18.31 7.77
C GLY A 246 -11.20 -17.59 6.43
N LEU A 247 -11.86 -18.14 5.42
CA LEU A 247 -12.15 -17.41 4.17
C LEU A 247 -13.57 -16.89 4.17
N TRP A 248 -13.70 -15.57 4.01
CA TRP A 248 -14.95 -14.86 4.19
C TRP A 248 -15.59 -14.56 2.83
N THR A 249 -16.87 -14.89 2.72
CA THR A 249 -17.72 -14.61 1.55
C THR A 249 -18.84 -13.67 2.00
N PRO A 250 -19.06 -12.54 1.32
CA PRO A 250 -20.17 -11.65 1.64
C PRO A 250 -21.50 -12.35 1.34
N ILE A 251 -22.49 -12.10 2.20
CA ILE A 251 -23.89 -12.52 2.04
C ILE A 251 -24.80 -11.31 2.22
N GLU A 252 -26.10 -11.48 2.00
CA GLU A 252 -27.09 -10.44 2.30
C GLU A 252 -27.01 -10.06 3.79
N ASN A 253 -26.60 -8.82 4.06
CA ASN A 253 -26.40 -8.25 5.40
C ASN A 253 -25.32 -8.92 6.25
N GLY A 254 -24.30 -9.55 5.68
CA GLY A 254 -23.29 -10.20 6.51
C GLY A 254 -22.17 -10.91 5.80
N PHE A 255 -21.57 -11.86 6.52
CA PHE A 255 -20.49 -12.71 6.01
C PHE A 255 -20.65 -14.16 6.45
N THR A 256 -20.28 -15.07 5.57
CA THR A 256 -20.01 -16.46 5.92
C THR A 256 -18.49 -16.70 5.85
N ALA A 257 -17.92 -17.30 6.89
CA ALA A 257 -16.51 -17.63 6.98
C ALA A 257 -16.30 -19.14 7.07
N THR A 258 -15.66 -19.72 6.05
CA THR A 258 -15.25 -21.13 6.07
C THR A 258 -13.94 -21.26 6.82
N MET A 259 -13.99 -21.87 8.00
CA MET A 259 -12.89 -21.97 8.95
C MET A 259 -12.20 -23.33 8.85
N ARG A 260 -10.86 -23.32 8.86
CA ARG A 260 -10.01 -24.51 8.95
C ARG A 260 -8.87 -24.24 9.92
N GLY A 261 -8.63 -25.16 10.85
CA GLY A 261 -7.60 -24.96 11.87
C GLY A 261 -7.21 -26.23 12.62
N VAL A 262 -6.60 -26.02 13.77
CA VAL A 262 -6.12 -27.07 14.67
C VAL A 262 -6.27 -26.60 16.13
N THR A 263 -6.62 -27.51 17.03
CA THR A 263 -6.64 -27.23 18.48
C THR A 263 -5.24 -27.18 19.08
N GLY A 264 -5.09 -26.70 20.31
CA GLY A 264 -3.81 -26.77 21.03
C GLY A 264 -3.24 -28.19 21.18
N GLY A 265 -4.13 -29.19 21.17
CA GLY A 265 -3.76 -30.62 21.20
C GLY A 265 -3.44 -31.23 19.84
N GLY A 266 -3.44 -30.44 18.75
CA GLY A 266 -3.10 -30.93 17.41
C GLY A 266 -4.25 -31.57 16.62
N LEU A 267 -5.49 -31.51 17.13
CA LEU A 267 -6.64 -32.06 16.40
C LEU A 267 -7.13 -31.07 15.33
N PRO A 268 -7.34 -31.50 14.07
CA PRO A 268 -7.88 -30.63 13.03
C PRO A 268 -9.30 -30.18 13.36
N THR A 269 -9.66 -28.97 12.96
CA THR A 269 -11.00 -28.38 13.15
C THR A 269 -11.50 -27.76 11.86
N GLU A 270 -12.80 -27.90 11.62
CA GLU A 270 -13.51 -27.25 10.52
C GLU A 270 -14.84 -26.67 11.02
N SER A 271 -15.29 -25.57 10.42
CA SER A 271 -16.62 -25.01 10.64
C SER A 271 -16.96 -23.98 9.57
N VAL A 272 -18.24 -23.66 9.44
CA VAL A 272 -18.74 -22.51 8.68
C VAL A 272 -19.39 -21.56 9.67
N ASN A 273 -18.86 -20.35 9.80
CA ASN A 273 -19.39 -19.33 10.71
C ASN A 273 -20.15 -18.27 9.92
N THR A 274 -21.42 -18.07 10.24
CA THR A 274 -22.24 -17.03 9.63
C THR A 274 -22.43 -15.88 10.61
N LEU A 275 -22.20 -14.66 10.13
CA LEU A 275 -22.45 -13.42 10.85
C LEU A 275 -23.46 -12.61 10.04
N THR A 276 -24.62 -12.32 10.60
CA THR A 276 -25.68 -11.54 9.96
C THR A 276 -25.95 -10.29 10.78
N LYS A 277 -25.71 -9.11 10.20
CA LYS A 277 -26.03 -7.82 10.82
C LYS A 277 -27.55 -7.69 10.93
N LEU A 278 -28.03 -7.38 12.14
CA LEU A 278 -29.44 -7.05 12.37
C LEU A 278 -29.65 -5.54 12.28
N ASP A 279 -28.85 -4.79 13.04
CA ASP A 279 -28.83 -3.33 13.06
C ASP A 279 -27.46 -2.81 13.53
N GLU A 280 -27.36 -1.52 13.89
CA GLU A 280 -26.10 -0.94 14.39
C GLU A 280 -25.66 -1.46 15.76
N ASN A 281 -26.56 -2.05 16.54
CA ASN A 281 -26.37 -2.49 17.91
C ASN A 281 -26.48 -4.00 18.10
N ALA A 282 -26.79 -4.77 17.06
CA ALA A 282 -26.89 -6.22 17.15
C ALA A 282 -26.54 -6.95 15.85
N TYR A 283 -26.01 -8.17 16.00
CA TYR A 283 -25.82 -9.12 14.91
C TYR A 283 -26.03 -10.55 15.41
N VAL A 284 -26.37 -11.46 14.51
CA VAL A 284 -26.48 -12.89 14.78
C VAL A 284 -25.20 -13.59 14.40
N TRP A 285 -24.77 -14.54 15.22
CA TRP A 285 -23.69 -15.46 14.91
C TRP A 285 -24.19 -16.91 14.99
N GLN A 286 -23.80 -17.74 14.03
CA GLN A 286 -24.02 -19.18 14.07
C GLN A 286 -22.80 -19.93 13.52
N SER A 287 -22.52 -21.11 14.05
CA SER A 287 -21.49 -22.02 13.53
C SER A 287 -22.11 -23.35 13.11
N THR A 288 -21.92 -23.73 11.85
CA THR A 288 -22.46 -24.95 11.25
C THR A 288 -21.36 -25.79 10.61
N SER A 289 -21.69 -27.02 10.18
CA SER A 289 -20.76 -27.94 9.50
C SER A 289 -19.46 -28.14 10.30
N ARG A 290 -19.62 -28.34 11.60
CA ARG A 290 -18.52 -28.32 12.56
C ARG A 290 -17.87 -29.70 12.66
N SER A 291 -16.55 -29.76 12.82
CA SER A 291 -15.85 -31.00 13.13
C SER A 291 -14.59 -30.77 13.98
N ILE A 292 -14.21 -31.80 14.74
CA ILE A 292 -12.94 -31.87 15.48
C ILE A 292 -12.34 -33.26 15.33
N GLY A 293 -11.06 -33.36 14.95
CA GLY A 293 -10.42 -34.65 14.68
C GLY A 293 -11.12 -35.48 13.59
N GLY A 294 -11.82 -34.81 12.66
CA GLY A 294 -12.66 -35.45 11.65
C GLY A 294 -14.01 -35.97 12.15
N GLN A 295 -14.32 -35.84 13.44
CA GLN A 295 -15.63 -36.20 13.99
C GLN A 295 -16.59 -35.01 13.88
N PRO A 296 -17.80 -35.21 13.33
CA PRO A 296 -18.79 -34.14 13.21
C PRO A 296 -19.30 -33.72 14.58
N LEU A 297 -19.53 -32.41 14.73
CA LEU A 297 -20.16 -31.80 15.90
C LEU A 297 -21.52 -31.22 15.50
N PRO A 298 -22.49 -31.15 16.43
CA PRO A 298 -23.73 -30.44 16.19
C PRO A 298 -23.48 -28.97 15.84
N ASP A 299 -24.32 -28.45 14.95
CA ASP A 299 -24.43 -27.03 14.69
C ASP A 299 -24.83 -26.30 15.96
N THR A 300 -24.39 -25.05 16.10
CA THR A 300 -24.81 -24.22 17.21
C THR A 300 -26.21 -23.64 16.95
N ASP A 301 -26.91 -23.33 18.03
CA ASP A 301 -28.00 -22.37 17.95
C ASP A 301 -27.48 -21.01 17.46
N GLU A 302 -28.38 -20.19 16.93
CA GLU A 302 -28.10 -18.79 16.63
C GLU A 302 -27.90 -18.01 17.92
N VAL A 303 -26.86 -17.19 17.99
CA VAL A 303 -26.56 -16.33 19.15
C VAL A 303 -26.71 -14.88 18.75
N VAL A 304 -27.56 -14.14 19.46
CA VAL A 304 -27.71 -12.69 19.24
C VAL A 304 -26.66 -11.93 20.04
N ILE A 305 -25.71 -11.32 19.34
CA ILE A 305 -24.62 -10.57 19.92
C ILE A 305 -24.97 -9.08 19.90
N LYS A 306 -24.95 -8.45 21.08
CA LYS A 306 -25.38 -7.07 21.30
C LYS A 306 -24.18 -6.17 21.60
N ARG A 307 -24.22 -4.95 21.06
CA ARG A 307 -23.21 -3.92 21.31
C ARG A 307 -23.29 -3.50 22.78
N GLN A 308 -22.15 -3.43 23.45
CA GLN A 308 -22.08 -2.87 24.78
C GLN A 308 -22.10 -1.35 24.69
N ALA A 309 -22.94 -0.70 25.50
CA ALA A 309 -22.88 0.74 25.66
C ALA A 309 -21.49 1.14 26.15
N SER A 310 -20.92 2.19 25.57
CA SER A 310 -19.73 2.83 26.12
C SER A 310 -20.02 3.20 27.57
N GLN A 311 -19.26 2.64 28.51
CA GLN A 311 -19.33 3.13 29.89
C GLN A 311 -18.92 4.62 29.85
N PRO A 312 -19.71 5.52 30.46
CA PRO A 312 -19.38 6.94 30.54
C PRO A 312 -18.08 7.19 31.30
#